data_AF-H2P945-F1
#
_entry.id   AF-H2P945-F1
#
_cell.length_a   1.000
_cell.length_b   1.000
_cell.length_c   1.000
_cell.angle_alpha   90.00
_cell.angle_beta   90.00
_cell.angle_gamma   90.00
#
_symmetry.space_group_name_H-M   'P 1'
#
loop_
_entity.id
_entity.type
_entity.pdbx_description
1 polymer ?
#
loop_
_entity_poly.entity_id
_entity_poly.type
_entity_poly.pdbx_seq_one_letter_code
_entity_poly.pdbx_strand_id
1 'polypeptide(L)'
;MALRLLKLAPTSASVRVVAAGAQRVRGIHSSVQCKLRYGMWRFLLGDKASKRLTEHSRVITVDGNICTGKGKLAKEIAEKLGFKHFPEAGIHYPDSITGDGKPLAADYNGNCSLEKFYDDPRSNDGNTYRLQSWLYSSRLLQYSDALEHLLTTGQGVVLERSIFSDFVFLDAMYNQGFIRKQCVDHYNEVKSVTICDYLPPHLVIYIDVPVPEVQRRIQKKGDPHEMKITSAYLQDIENAYKKTFLPEMSEKCEVLQYSAREAQDSKKVVEDIEYLKFDKGPWLKQDNHTLYHLRLLVQDKFEVLNYTSIPVFLPEVTIGAHQTDRVLHQFRELPGRKYSPGYNTEVGDKWIWLK
;
A
#
# COMPACT_ATOMS: atom_id res chain seq x y z
N MET A 1 3.39 60.75 64.88
CA MET A 1 2.25 61.65 64.60
C MET A 1 2.51 62.26 63.22
N ALA A 2 1.68 62.23 62.16
CA ALA A 2 0.28 61.91 61.88
C ALA A 2 0.22 61.53 60.37
N LEU A 3 -0.43 60.42 59.94
CA LEU A 3 -1.82 60.31 59.40
C LEU A 3 -2.06 61.26 58.18
N ARG A 4 -2.49 60.89 56.96
CA ARG A 4 -3.45 59.90 56.40
C ARG A 4 -3.32 59.95 54.84
N LEU A 5 -3.34 58.87 54.03
CA LEU A 5 -4.41 57.98 53.49
C LEU A 5 -4.53 58.08 51.94
N LEU A 6 -4.43 56.90 51.27
CA LEU A 6 -5.26 56.29 50.20
C LEU A 6 -5.57 57.12 48.92
N LYS A 7 -5.68 56.62 47.68
CA LYS A 7 -5.89 55.31 47.01
C LYS A 7 -5.88 55.66 45.50
N LEU A 8 -5.24 54.95 44.56
CA LEU A 8 -5.77 53.88 43.69
C LEU A 8 -5.01 53.96 42.34
N ALA A 9 -4.63 52.81 41.78
CA ALA A 9 -4.14 52.63 40.40
C ALA A 9 -5.35 52.21 39.48
N PRO A 10 -5.22 51.84 38.17
CA PRO A 10 -4.01 51.64 37.35
C PRO A 10 -4.08 51.97 35.83
N THR A 11 -2.97 51.67 35.12
CA THR A 11 -2.78 51.31 33.67
C THR A 11 -3.05 52.38 32.59
N SER A 12 -2.32 52.52 31.47
CA SER A 12 -1.14 51.86 30.85
C SER A 12 -0.69 52.68 29.61
N ALA A 13 0.51 52.38 29.12
CA ALA A 13 1.08 52.64 27.78
C ALA A 13 2.06 53.83 27.63
N SER A 14 3.32 53.51 27.31
CA SER A 14 4.05 54.16 26.21
C SER A 14 5.31 53.37 25.81
N VAL A 15 5.60 53.47 24.52
CA VAL A 15 6.61 52.83 23.67
C VAL A 15 8.04 53.28 24.02
N ARG A 16 9.05 52.42 23.77
CA ARG A 16 10.38 52.87 23.32
C ARG A 16 11.16 51.78 22.58
N VAL A 17 11.63 52.18 21.40
CA VAL A 17 12.52 51.51 20.45
C VAL A 17 13.90 51.28 21.05
N VAL A 18 14.54 50.11 20.82
CA VAL A 18 15.99 49.91 21.02
C VAL A 18 16.60 49.13 19.85
N ALA A 19 17.79 49.61 19.48
CA ALA A 19 18.58 49.37 18.30
C ALA A 19 19.09 47.93 18.08
N ALA A 20 19.33 47.66 16.79
CA ALA A 20 19.92 46.46 16.24
C ALA A 20 21.36 46.23 16.69
N GLY A 21 21.66 44.99 17.06
CA GLY A 21 23.00 44.43 17.22
C GLY A 21 22.97 42.97 16.80
N ALA A 22 23.03 42.71 15.49
CA ALA A 22 23.01 41.36 14.93
C ALA A 22 24.38 40.68 15.15
N GLN A 23 24.49 39.87 16.21
CA GLN A 23 25.54 38.85 16.30
C GLN A 23 25.26 37.77 15.25
N ARG A 24 25.96 37.86 14.11
CA ARG A 24 26.08 36.77 13.14
C ARG A 24 26.86 35.62 13.78
N VAL A 25 26.16 34.72 14.46
CA VAL A 25 26.65 33.36 14.66
C VAL A 25 26.40 32.62 13.35
N ARG A 26 27.43 32.56 12.50
CA ARG A 26 27.48 31.65 11.35
C ARG A 26 27.59 30.22 11.89
N GLY A 27 26.50 29.69 12.41
CA GLY A 27 26.31 28.26 12.56
C GLY A 27 26.06 27.70 11.17
N ILE A 28 27.05 27.02 10.60
CA ILE A 28 26.77 26.12 9.48
C ILE A 28 25.90 25.01 10.08
N HIS A 29 24.59 25.13 9.94
CA HIS A 29 23.66 24.03 10.16
C HIS A 29 23.87 23.01 9.04
N SER A 30 24.93 22.21 9.14
CA SER A 30 25.11 21.00 8.34
C SER A 30 24.32 19.85 8.96
N SER A 31 23.01 20.00 9.05
CA SER A 31 22.12 18.86 9.24
C SER A 31 21.18 18.83 8.05
N VAL A 32 21.75 18.52 6.89
CA VAL A 32 20.96 17.94 5.81
C VAL A 32 20.43 16.64 6.39
N GLN A 33 19.15 16.61 6.78
CA GLN A 33 18.43 15.37 7.02
C GLN A 33 18.28 14.66 5.67
N CYS A 34 19.39 14.18 5.12
CA CYS A 34 19.34 13.07 4.21
C CYS A 34 18.84 11.91 5.06
N LYS A 35 17.63 11.41 4.79
CA LYS A 35 17.16 10.17 5.38
C LYS A 35 18.12 9.08 4.88
N LEU A 36 19.24 8.89 5.59
CA LEU A 36 20.25 7.90 5.23
C LEU A 36 19.56 6.55 5.11
N ARG A 37 19.68 5.92 3.93
CA ARG A 37 19.18 4.57 3.68
C ARG A 37 19.75 3.63 4.74
N TYR A 38 18.94 2.69 5.19
CA TYR A 38 19.41 1.70 6.13
C TYR A 38 20.41 0.78 5.41
N GLY A 39 21.46 0.38 6.11
CA GLY A 39 22.55 -0.36 5.52
C GLY A 39 23.39 -1.03 6.59
N MET A 40 24.47 -1.69 6.16
CA MET A 40 25.32 -2.51 7.02
C MET A 40 25.81 -1.76 8.26
N TRP A 41 26.26 -0.52 8.10
CA TRP A 41 26.74 0.30 9.22
C TRP A 41 25.67 0.53 10.28
N ARG A 42 24.42 0.78 9.86
CA ARG A 42 23.31 1.03 10.79
C ARG A 42 22.92 -0.25 11.53
N PHE A 43 22.98 -1.39 10.86
CA PHE A 43 22.81 -2.70 11.48
C PHE A 43 23.91 -3.02 12.51
N LEU A 44 25.18 -2.77 12.16
CA LEU A 44 26.34 -2.96 13.04
C LEU A 44 26.31 -2.02 14.25
N LEU A 45 25.89 -0.77 14.07
CA LEU A 45 25.67 0.20 15.15
C LEU A 45 24.47 -0.15 16.05
N GLY A 46 23.77 -1.25 15.76
CA GLY A 46 22.80 -1.86 16.67
C GLY A 46 21.34 -1.52 16.40
N ASP A 47 21.01 -0.86 15.27
CA ASP A 47 19.64 -0.67 14.76
C ASP A 47 19.14 -2.00 14.17
N LYS A 48 18.81 -2.96 15.04
CA LYS A 48 18.29 -4.27 14.66
C LYS A 48 16.76 -4.24 14.67
N ALA A 49 16.13 -4.79 13.63
CA ALA A 49 14.66 -4.84 13.52
C ALA A 49 14.02 -5.57 14.72
N SER A 50 14.59 -6.69 15.17
CA SER A 50 14.05 -7.48 16.29
C SER A 50 14.00 -6.72 17.62
N LYS A 51 14.77 -5.63 17.81
CA LYS A 51 14.66 -4.79 19.01
C LYS A 51 13.39 -3.94 19.03
N ARG A 52 12.81 -3.68 17.86
CA ARG A 52 11.61 -2.84 17.67
C ARG A 52 10.35 -3.67 17.50
N LEU A 53 10.50 -4.93 17.09
CA LEU A 53 9.38 -5.85 16.98
C LEU A 53 8.88 -6.23 18.37
N THR A 54 7.62 -5.94 18.61
CA THR A 54 6.85 -6.27 19.82
C THR A 54 5.80 -7.33 19.48
N GLU A 55 5.12 -7.86 20.49
CA GLU A 55 4.03 -8.81 20.27
C GLU A 55 2.86 -8.20 19.46
N HIS A 56 2.71 -6.89 19.49
CA HIS A 56 1.72 -6.12 18.72
C HIS A 56 2.21 -5.74 17.31
N SER A 57 3.43 -6.08 16.92
CA SER A 57 3.99 -5.80 15.60
C SER A 57 3.54 -6.87 14.60
N ARG A 58 2.28 -6.79 14.15
CA ARG A 58 1.68 -7.80 13.26
C ARG A 58 1.22 -7.21 11.94
N VAL A 59 1.28 -8.02 10.89
CA VAL A 59 0.69 -7.72 9.58
C VAL A 59 -0.65 -8.44 9.48
N ILE A 60 -1.72 -7.67 9.45
CA ILE A 60 -3.09 -8.17 9.30
C ILE A 60 -3.60 -7.80 7.92
N THR A 61 -4.21 -8.76 7.23
CA THR A 61 -4.81 -8.55 5.92
C THR A 61 -6.31 -8.81 6.00
N VAL A 62 -7.12 -7.87 5.52
CA VAL A 62 -8.57 -8.02 5.44
C VAL A 62 -8.95 -8.33 4.00
N ASP A 63 -9.45 -9.54 3.79
CA ASP A 63 -9.81 -10.12 2.51
C ASP A 63 -11.33 -10.36 2.40
N GLY A 64 -11.80 -10.40 1.16
CA GLY A 64 -13.20 -10.65 0.85
C GLY A 64 -13.58 -10.18 -0.56
N ASN A 65 -14.80 -10.55 -0.95
CA ASN A 65 -15.35 -10.21 -2.27
C ASN A 65 -15.49 -8.68 -2.45
N ILE A 66 -15.83 -8.24 -3.65
CA ILE A 66 -16.07 -6.83 -3.99
C ILE A 66 -17.24 -6.30 -3.15
N CYS A 67 -17.17 -5.04 -2.69
CA CYS A 67 -18.25 -4.36 -1.95
C CYS A 67 -18.73 -5.05 -0.65
N THR A 68 -17.87 -5.82 0.03
CA THR A 68 -18.17 -6.45 1.33
C THR A 68 -18.06 -5.51 2.53
N GLY A 69 -17.52 -4.30 2.35
CA GLY A 69 -17.27 -3.34 3.43
C GLY A 69 -15.90 -3.51 4.10
N LYS A 70 -14.99 -4.29 3.50
CA LYS A 70 -13.64 -4.57 4.00
C LYS A 70 -12.86 -3.35 4.47
N GLY A 71 -12.90 -2.25 3.72
CA GLY A 71 -12.13 -1.06 4.08
C GLY A 71 -12.65 -0.32 5.30
N LYS A 72 -13.95 -0.43 5.60
CA LYS A 72 -14.50 0.12 6.85
C LYS A 72 -14.00 -0.71 8.05
N LEU A 73 -14.08 -2.04 7.95
CA LEU A 73 -13.60 -2.93 9.00
C LEU A 73 -12.09 -2.77 9.23
N ALA A 74 -11.30 -2.70 8.15
CA ALA A 74 -9.85 -2.51 8.23
C ALA A 74 -9.47 -1.23 8.96
N LYS A 75 -10.18 -0.12 8.72
CA LYS A 75 -9.98 1.15 9.43
C LYS A 75 -10.32 1.03 10.92
N GLU A 76 -11.47 0.44 11.24
CA GLU A 76 -11.89 0.27 12.65
C GLU A 76 -10.93 -0.63 13.44
N ILE A 77 -10.42 -1.71 12.82
CA ILE A 77 -9.42 -2.59 13.43
C ILE A 77 -8.11 -1.81 13.65
N ALA A 78 -7.67 -1.03 12.65
CA ALA A 78 -6.45 -0.26 12.74
C ALA A 78 -6.52 0.81 13.84
N GLU A 79 -7.65 1.52 13.97
CA GLU A 79 -7.86 2.51 15.02
C GLU A 79 -7.86 1.89 16.42
N LYS A 80 -8.49 0.73 16.60
CA LYS A 80 -8.56 0.05 17.91
C LYS A 80 -7.23 -0.55 18.35
N LEU A 81 -6.51 -1.19 17.43
CA LEU A 81 -5.20 -1.81 17.71
C LEU A 81 -4.05 -0.79 17.66
N GLY A 82 -4.30 0.45 17.23
CA GLY A 82 -3.26 1.46 17.03
C GLY A 82 -2.32 1.11 15.87
N PHE A 83 -2.79 0.37 14.87
CA PHE A 83 -2.03 -0.03 13.70
C PHE A 83 -2.14 0.99 12.58
N LYS A 84 -1.17 0.97 11.67
CA LYS A 84 -1.25 1.79 10.46
C LYS A 84 -2.18 1.11 9.45
N HIS A 85 -3.25 1.80 9.06
CA HIS A 85 -4.13 1.37 7.98
C HIS A 85 -3.53 1.77 6.63
N PHE A 86 -3.48 0.82 5.71
CA PHE A 86 -3.24 1.09 4.29
C PHE A 86 -4.52 0.81 3.50
N PRO A 87 -5.04 1.81 2.75
CA PRO A 87 -6.24 1.64 1.94
C PRO A 87 -5.98 0.70 0.76
N GLU A 88 -7.01 0.10 0.17
CA GLU A 88 -6.86 -0.80 -0.99
C GLU A 88 -6.03 -0.15 -2.12
N ALA A 89 -4.99 -0.86 -2.58
CA ALA A 89 -4.16 -0.40 -3.68
C ALA A 89 -4.95 -0.38 -5.00
N GLY A 90 -5.31 0.82 -5.44
CA GLY A 90 -5.84 1.08 -6.76
C GLY A 90 -4.76 1.40 -7.79
N ILE A 91 -5.20 1.77 -8.99
CA ILE A 91 -4.33 2.09 -10.14
C ILE A 91 -3.36 3.24 -9.83
N HIS A 92 -3.81 4.21 -9.03
CA HIS A 92 -3.04 5.42 -8.67
C HIS A 92 -2.26 5.29 -7.35
N TYR A 93 -2.15 4.08 -6.78
CA TYR A 93 -1.36 3.89 -5.57
C TYR A 93 0.12 4.33 -5.76
N PRO A 94 0.83 3.93 -6.84
CA PRO A 94 2.20 4.39 -7.08
C PRO A 94 2.34 5.92 -7.21
N ASP A 95 1.33 6.57 -7.80
CA ASP A 95 1.27 8.02 -7.95
C ASP A 95 1.13 8.71 -6.59
N SER A 96 0.37 8.10 -5.67
CA SER A 96 0.11 8.66 -4.33
C SER A 96 1.35 8.65 -3.43
N ILE A 97 2.22 7.63 -3.57
CA ILE A 97 3.41 7.48 -2.72
C ILE A 97 4.61 8.27 -3.25
N THR A 98 4.60 8.64 -4.54
CA THR A 98 5.74 9.25 -5.21
C THR A 98 5.42 10.69 -5.62
N GLY A 99 6.38 11.60 -5.60
CA GLY A 99 6.22 12.97 -6.10
C GLY A 99 5.17 13.78 -5.34
N ASP A 100 4.26 14.45 -6.07
CA ASP A 100 3.27 15.38 -5.51
C ASP A 100 2.08 14.70 -4.82
N GLY A 101 1.98 13.36 -4.89
CA GLY A 101 0.87 12.57 -4.33
C GLY A 101 -0.47 12.72 -5.07
N LYS A 102 -0.48 13.45 -6.19
CA LYS A 102 -1.66 13.60 -7.06
C LYS A 102 -1.74 12.45 -8.06
N PRO A 103 -2.95 11.90 -8.30
CA PRO A 103 -3.16 10.90 -9.36
C PRO A 103 -2.71 11.44 -10.72
N LEU A 104 -1.99 10.62 -11.48
CA LEU A 104 -1.59 10.95 -12.84
C LEU A 104 -2.66 10.57 -13.86
N ALA A 105 -2.57 11.14 -15.06
CA ALA A 105 -3.45 10.75 -16.17
C ALA A 105 -3.24 9.27 -16.53
N ALA A 106 -4.30 8.63 -17.03
CA ALA A 106 -4.27 7.20 -17.38
C ALA A 106 -3.23 6.86 -18.46
N ASP A 107 -2.87 7.81 -19.31
CA ASP A 107 -1.81 7.66 -20.31
C ASP A 107 -0.47 7.21 -19.71
N TYR A 108 -0.17 7.64 -18.48
CA TYR A 108 1.07 7.30 -17.79
C TYR A 108 1.00 5.98 -17.01
N ASN A 109 -0.20 5.48 -16.71
CA ASN A 109 -0.40 4.20 -16.02
C ASN A 109 -0.57 3.01 -17.00
N GLY A 110 -0.19 3.22 -18.26
CA GLY A 110 -0.33 2.24 -19.33
C GLY A 110 -1.76 2.15 -19.89
N ASN A 111 -2.57 3.21 -19.81
CA ASN A 111 -3.96 3.21 -20.26
C ASN A 111 -4.79 2.08 -19.62
N CYS A 112 -4.55 1.84 -18.33
CA CYS A 112 -5.32 0.87 -17.56
C CYS A 112 -6.53 1.56 -16.96
N SER A 113 -7.73 1.09 -17.29
CA SER A 113 -8.96 1.60 -16.69
C SER A 113 -9.85 0.47 -16.19
N LEU A 114 -10.24 0.58 -14.92
CA LEU A 114 -11.18 -0.32 -14.28
C LEU A 114 -12.60 -0.14 -14.85
N GLU A 115 -12.97 1.08 -15.19
CA GLU A 115 -14.27 1.40 -15.82
C GLU A 115 -14.39 0.69 -17.18
N LYS A 116 -13.33 0.77 -17.99
CA LYS A 116 -13.27 0.09 -19.29
C LYS A 116 -13.33 -1.43 -19.13
N PHE A 117 -12.73 -1.98 -18.08
CA PHE A 117 -12.82 -3.41 -17.78
C PHE A 117 -14.27 -3.83 -17.44
N TYR A 118 -15.00 -3.03 -16.67
CA TYR A 118 -16.39 -3.36 -16.36
C TYR A 118 -17.35 -3.17 -17.54
N ASP A 119 -17.04 -2.24 -18.45
CA ASP A 119 -17.85 -2.00 -19.64
C ASP A 119 -17.66 -3.07 -20.72
N ASP A 120 -16.41 -3.43 -21.01
CA ASP A 120 -16.07 -4.46 -21.99
C ASP A 120 -14.83 -5.27 -21.54
N PRO A 121 -15.03 -6.32 -20.72
CA PRO A 121 -13.94 -7.14 -20.22
C PRO A 121 -13.30 -8.03 -21.30
N ARG A 122 -13.94 -8.21 -22.46
CA ARG A 122 -13.44 -9.01 -23.58
C ARG A 122 -12.81 -8.14 -24.68
N SER A 123 -12.53 -6.87 -24.38
CA SER A 123 -11.95 -5.96 -25.36
C SER A 123 -10.62 -6.47 -25.90
N ASN A 124 -10.44 -6.39 -27.23
CA ASN A 124 -9.21 -6.80 -27.92
C ASN A 124 -7.99 -5.92 -27.58
N ASP A 125 -8.18 -4.83 -26.85
CA ASP A 125 -7.13 -3.87 -26.42
C ASP A 125 -6.22 -4.42 -25.30
N GLY A 126 -6.52 -5.61 -24.76
CA GLY A 126 -5.71 -6.23 -23.70
C GLY A 126 -5.78 -5.53 -22.34
N ASN A 127 -6.66 -4.53 -22.19
CA ASN A 127 -6.84 -3.75 -20.96
C ASN A 127 -7.05 -4.63 -19.73
N THR A 128 -7.82 -5.71 -19.86
CA THR A 128 -8.14 -6.63 -18.75
C THR A 128 -6.88 -7.18 -18.08
N TYR A 129 -5.97 -7.76 -18.85
CA TYR A 129 -4.76 -8.34 -18.29
C TYR A 129 -3.74 -7.28 -17.89
N ARG A 130 -3.61 -6.20 -18.68
CA ARG A 130 -2.72 -5.08 -18.35
C ARG A 130 -3.09 -4.41 -17.02
N LEU A 131 -4.39 -4.21 -16.79
CA LEU A 131 -4.92 -3.72 -15.51
C LEU A 131 -4.59 -4.68 -14.37
N GLN A 132 -4.79 -5.99 -14.56
CA GLN A 132 -4.49 -6.98 -13.53
C GLN A 132 -3.00 -6.97 -13.14
N SER A 133 -2.09 -6.96 -14.13
CA SER A 133 -0.65 -6.87 -13.88
C SER A 133 -0.23 -5.55 -13.21
N TRP A 134 -0.90 -4.44 -13.56
CA TRP A 134 -0.68 -3.15 -12.90
C TRP A 134 -1.16 -3.14 -11.45
N LEU A 135 -2.34 -3.69 -11.18
CA LEU A 135 -2.87 -3.84 -9.82
C LEU A 135 -2.00 -4.77 -8.98
N TYR A 136 -1.49 -5.86 -9.56
CA TYR A 136 -0.52 -6.74 -8.91
C TYR A 136 0.73 -5.98 -8.49
N SER A 137 1.34 -5.22 -9.41
CA SER A 137 2.52 -4.40 -9.12
C SER A 137 2.26 -3.34 -8.04
N SER A 138 1.08 -2.71 -8.07
CA SER A 138 0.65 -1.73 -7.07
C SER A 138 0.48 -2.36 -5.69
N ARG A 139 -0.08 -3.57 -5.61
CA ARG A 139 -0.22 -4.35 -4.36
C ARG A 139 1.12 -4.85 -3.84
N LEU A 140 2.04 -5.23 -4.71
CA LEU A 140 3.41 -5.59 -4.34
C LEU A 140 4.13 -4.40 -3.70
N LEU A 141 4.00 -3.23 -4.30
CA LEU A 141 4.56 -1.98 -3.80
C LEU A 141 3.97 -1.63 -2.42
N GLN A 142 2.65 -1.76 -2.28
CA GLN A 142 1.98 -1.58 -0.99
C GLN A 142 2.45 -2.56 0.08
N TYR A 143 2.66 -3.83 -0.28
CA TYR A 143 3.16 -4.83 0.64
C TYR A 143 4.59 -4.51 1.10
N SER A 144 5.43 -4.04 0.18
CA SER A 144 6.77 -3.53 0.49
C SER A 144 6.72 -2.34 1.45
N ASP A 145 5.83 -1.37 1.23
CA ASP A 145 5.65 -0.21 2.12
C ASP A 145 5.15 -0.61 3.51
N ALA A 146 4.24 -1.59 3.59
CA ALA A 146 3.74 -2.14 4.84
C ALA A 146 4.85 -2.84 5.64
N LEU A 147 5.64 -3.68 4.97
CA LEU A 147 6.78 -4.35 5.60
C LEU A 147 7.87 -3.36 6.01
N GLU A 148 8.16 -2.35 5.19
CA GLU A 148 9.10 -1.30 5.53
C GLU A 148 8.65 -0.55 6.79
N HIS A 149 7.36 -0.18 6.87
CA HIS A 149 6.80 0.49 8.05
C HIS A 149 6.90 -0.39 9.30
N LEU A 150 6.54 -1.67 9.19
CA LEU A 150 6.63 -2.65 10.28
C LEU A 150 8.07 -2.80 10.78
N LEU A 151 9.04 -3.03 9.88
CA LEU A 151 10.44 -3.29 10.24
C LEU A 151 11.18 -2.04 10.73
N THR A 152 10.73 -0.85 10.33
CA THR A 152 11.34 0.42 10.76
C THR A 152 10.75 0.94 12.06
N THR A 153 9.43 0.89 12.24
CA THR A 153 8.75 1.48 13.40
C THR A 153 8.41 0.46 14.48
N GLY A 154 8.24 -0.81 14.11
CA GLY A 154 7.65 -1.82 14.99
C GLY A 154 6.13 -1.69 15.12
N GLN A 155 5.47 -0.77 14.40
CA GLN A 155 4.02 -0.65 14.46
C GLN A 155 3.36 -1.68 13.54
N GLY A 156 2.33 -2.38 14.04
CA GLY A 156 1.51 -3.28 13.24
C GLY A 156 0.82 -2.56 12.09
N VAL A 157 0.46 -3.33 11.06
CA VAL A 157 -0.09 -2.83 9.80
C VAL A 157 -1.33 -3.61 9.43
N VAL A 158 -2.39 -2.89 9.03
CA VAL A 158 -3.62 -3.46 8.46
C VAL A 158 -3.67 -3.12 6.97
N LEU A 159 -3.75 -4.15 6.15
CA LEU A 159 -3.84 -4.06 4.69
C LEU A 159 -5.24 -4.49 4.22
N GLU A 160 -5.75 -3.84 3.18
CA GLU A 160 -6.94 -4.27 2.46
C GLU A 160 -6.55 -5.06 1.22
N ARG A 161 -6.77 -6.38 1.27
CA ARG A 161 -6.26 -7.37 0.30
C ARG A 161 -4.73 -7.38 0.19
N SER A 162 -4.18 -8.58 0.05
CA SER A 162 -2.74 -8.77 -0.10
C SER A 162 -2.37 -9.29 -1.49
N ILE A 163 -1.08 -9.32 -1.81
CA ILE A 163 -0.58 -9.93 -3.04
C ILE A 163 -0.95 -11.42 -3.15
N PHE A 164 -1.10 -12.09 -2.01
CA PHE A 164 -1.53 -13.49 -1.93
C PHE A 164 -2.98 -13.67 -2.37
N SER A 165 -3.82 -12.64 -2.24
CA SER A 165 -5.24 -12.71 -2.63
C SER A 165 -5.48 -12.40 -4.11
N ASP A 166 -4.49 -11.85 -4.82
CA ASP A 166 -4.70 -11.30 -6.17
C ASP A 166 -5.02 -12.36 -7.24
N PHE A 167 -4.43 -13.57 -7.12
CA PHE A 167 -4.65 -14.64 -8.10
C PHE A 167 -6.11 -15.09 -8.20
N VAL A 168 -6.90 -14.86 -7.14
CA VAL A 168 -8.34 -15.19 -7.11
C VAL A 168 -9.09 -14.39 -8.18
N PHE A 169 -8.71 -13.13 -8.40
CA PHE A 169 -9.31 -12.28 -9.44
C PHE A 169 -8.92 -12.76 -10.83
N LEU A 170 -7.66 -13.14 -11.01
CA LEU A 170 -7.16 -13.68 -12.28
C LEU A 170 -7.86 -14.99 -12.65
N ASP A 171 -7.98 -15.92 -11.70
CA ASP A 171 -8.65 -17.21 -11.93
C ASP A 171 -10.13 -17.01 -12.30
N ALA A 172 -10.82 -16.08 -11.62
CA ALA A 172 -12.19 -15.73 -11.97
C ALA A 172 -12.28 -15.10 -13.38
N MET A 173 -11.32 -14.23 -13.77
CA MET A 173 -11.28 -13.67 -15.12
C MET A 173 -11.01 -14.75 -16.18
N TYR A 174 -10.18 -15.75 -15.86
CA TYR A 174 -9.90 -16.88 -16.75
C TYR A 174 -11.13 -17.77 -16.93
N ASN A 175 -11.85 -18.09 -15.85
CA ASN A 175 -13.07 -18.91 -15.90
C ASN A 175 -14.18 -18.27 -16.73
N GLN A 176 -14.29 -16.93 -16.69
CA GLN A 176 -15.23 -16.16 -17.52
C GLN A 176 -14.75 -16.00 -18.98
N GLY A 177 -13.53 -16.44 -19.30
CA GLY A 177 -12.94 -16.31 -20.64
C GLY A 177 -12.62 -14.88 -21.02
N PHE A 178 -12.26 -14.02 -20.06
CA PHE A 178 -11.81 -12.65 -20.31
C PHE A 178 -10.32 -12.58 -20.66
N ILE A 179 -9.53 -13.54 -20.19
CA ILE A 179 -8.09 -13.62 -20.41
C ILE A 179 -7.69 -14.94 -21.06
N ARG A 180 -6.58 -14.92 -21.79
CA ARG A 180 -6.01 -16.11 -22.45
C ARG A 180 -5.17 -16.92 -21.47
N LYS A 181 -4.99 -18.22 -21.77
CA LYS A 181 -4.14 -19.10 -20.96
C LYS A 181 -2.70 -18.59 -20.83
N GLN A 182 -2.14 -18.04 -21.91
CA GLN A 182 -0.79 -17.46 -21.94
C GLN A 182 -0.61 -16.31 -20.94
N CYS A 183 -1.65 -15.50 -20.73
CA CYS A 183 -1.65 -14.43 -19.73
C CYS A 183 -1.61 -15.00 -18.30
N VAL A 184 -2.32 -16.10 -18.05
CA VAL A 184 -2.28 -16.80 -16.76
C VAL A 184 -0.90 -17.40 -16.50
N ASP A 185 -0.26 -17.98 -17.52
CA ASP A 185 1.08 -18.54 -17.40
C ASP A 185 2.12 -17.45 -17.08
N HIS A 186 2.08 -16.32 -17.79
CA HIS A 186 2.94 -15.17 -17.48
C HIS A 186 2.72 -14.63 -16.06
N TYR A 187 1.47 -14.53 -15.62
CA TYR A 187 1.20 -14.11 -14.24
C TYR A 187 1.77 -15.09 -13.22
N ASN A 188 1.65 -16.40 -13.45
CA ASN A 188 2.19 -17.41 -12.55
C ASN A 188 3.73 -17.36 -12.50
N GLU A 189 4.41 -17.07 -13.61
CA GLU A 189 5.85 -16.83 -13.62
C GLU A 189 6.21 -15.63 -12.74
N VAL A 190 5.57 -14.48 -12.97
CA VAL A 190 5.78 -13.26 -12.15
C VAL A 190 5.52 -13.55 -10.67
N LYS A 191 4.40 -14.19 -10.35
CA LYS A 191 4.01 -14.58 -8.99
C LYS A 191 5.06 -15.49 -8.35
N SER A 192 5.58 -16.46 -9.08
CA SER A 192 6.54 -17.44 -8.56
C SER A 192 7.87 -16.80 -8.17
N VAL A 193 8.32 -15.79 -8.91
CA VAL A 193 9.58 -15.09 -8.64
C VAL A 193 9.40 -14.07 -7.53
N THR A 194 8.34 -13.27 -7.59
CA THR A 194 8.14 -12.16 -6.65
C THR A 194 7.71 -12.62 -5.25
N ILE A 195 6.81 -13.60 -5.11
CA ILE A 195 6.25 -13.96 -3.79
C ILE A 195 7.30 -14.64 -2.89
N CYS A 196 8.28 -15.34 -3.45
CA CYS A 196 9.25 -16.12 -2.66
C CYS A 196 10.13 -15.25 -1.74
N ASP A 197 10.32 -13.97 -2.09
CA ASP A 197 11.15 -13.05 -1.32
C ASP A 197 10.44 -12.48 -0.08
N TYR A 198 9.12 -12.64 -0.01
CA TYR A 198 8.30 -12.04 1.04
C TYR A 198 7.70 -13.06 1.99
N LEU A 199 7.65 -12.69 3.26
CA LEU A 199 6.93 -13.44 4.28
C LEU A 199 5.42 -13.20 4.11
N PRO A 200 4.57 -14.22 4.29
CA PRO A 200 3.12 -14.07 4.26
C PRO A 200 2.62 -13.23 5.45
N PRO A 201 1.39 -12.71 5.46
CA PRO A 201 0.87 -11.96 6.61
C PRO A 201 0.79 -12.82 7.89
N HIS A 202 0.58 -12.22 9.07
CA HIS A 202 0.40 -13.00 10.30
C HIS A 202 -1.03 -13.53 10.41
N LEU A 203 -1.99 -12.69 10.01
CA LEU A 203 -3.42 -12.97 10.07
C LEU A 203 -4.11 -12.57 8.77
N VAL A 204 -4.97 -13.45 8.29
CA VAL A 204 -5.92 -13.17 7.20
C VAL A 204 -7.34 -13.18 7.77
N ILE A 205 -8.04 -12.06 7.62
CA ILE A 205 -9.44 -11.90 8.02
C ILE A 205 -10.28 -11.98 6.75
N TYR A 206 -11.02 -13.08 6.57
CA TYR A 206 -11.90 -13.27 5.41
C TYR A 206 -13.36 -12.96 5.77
N ILE A 207 -13.97 -12.05 5.02
CA ILE A 207 -15.39 -11.70 5.18
C ILE A 207 -16.21 -12.50 4.18
N ASP A 208 -17.00 -13.45 4.69
CA ASP A 208 -17.93 -14.24 3.91
C ASP A 208 -19.25 -13.48 3.73
N VAL A 209 -19.52 -13.08 2.49
CA VAL A 209 -20.76 -12.42 2.09
C VAL A 209 -21.30 -13.17 0.87
N PRO A 210 -22.53 -13.67 0.91
CA PRO A 210 -23.09 -14.43 -0.21
C PRO A 210 -23.23 -13.53 -1.45
N VAL A 211 -22.89 -14.05 -2.63
CA VAL A 211 -23.04 -13.37 -3.93
C VAL A 211 -24.34 -12.55 -4.10
N PRO A 212 -25.55 -13.08 -3.82
CA PRO A 212 -26.78 -12.31 -3.99
C PRO A 212 -26.84 -11.06 -3.08
N GLU A 213 -26.23 -11.11 -1.90
CA GLU A 213 -26.12 -9.94 -1.03
C GLU A 213 -25.09 -8.95 -1.56
N VAL A 214 -23.95 -9.42 -2.06
CA VAL A 214 -22.93 -8.59 -2.70
C VAL A 214 -23.52 -7.81 -3.88
N GLN A 215 -24.30 -8.45 -4.74
CA GLN A 215 -24.97 -7.77 -5.86
C GLN A 215 -25.93 -6.68 -5.40
N ARG A 216 -26.72 -6.94 -4.35
CA ARG A 216 -27.59 -5.91 -3.76
C ARG A 216 -26.80 -4.73 -3.21
N ARG A 217 -25.62 -4.98 -2.62
CA ARG A 217 -24.73 -3.91 -2.12
C ARG A 217 -24.12 -3.09 -3.26
N ILE A 218 -23.71 -3.74 -4.35
CA ILE A 218 -23.23 -3.07 -5.57
C ILE A 218 -24.33 -2.16 -6.15
N GLN A 219 -25.56 -2.69 -6.28
CA GLN A 219 -26.70 -1.89 -6.75
C GLN A 219 -27.01 -0.70 -5.84
N LYS A 220 -26.88 -0.85 -4.51
CA LYS A 220 -27.07 0.25 -3.54
C LYS A 220 -25.98 1.32 -3.61
N LYS A 221 -24.74 0.93 -3.94
CA LYS A 221 -23.63 1.87 -4.11
C LYS A 221 -23.87 2.79 -5.32
N GLY A 222 -24.52 2.26 -6.36
CA GLY A 222 -25.01 3.03 -7.49
C GLY A 222 -23.95 3.39 -8.54
N ASP A 223 -22.77 2.77 -8.48
CA ASP A 223 -21.71 3.01 -9.46
C ASP A 223 -22.07 2.34 -10.81
N PRO A 224 -22.23 3.11 -11.91
CA PRO A 224 -22.79 2.60 -13.16
C PRO A 224 -21.91 1.54 -13.84
N HIS A 225 -20.59 1.59 -13.62
CA HIS A 225 -19.64 0.61 -14.13
C HIS A 225 -19.65 -0.67 -13.29
N GLU A 226 -19.59 -0.58 -11.95
CA GLU A 226 -19.61 -1.76 -11.07
C GLU A 226 -20.93 -2.55 -11.18
N MET A 227 -22.04 -1.89 -11.54
CA MET A 227 -23.33 -2.57 -11.76
C MET A 227 -23.32 -3.56 -12.94
N LYS A 228 -22.38 -3.44 -13.88
CA LYS A 228 -22.27 -4.34 -15.05
C LYS A 228 -21.59 -5.67 -14.74
N ILE A 229 -21.10 -5.85 -13.51
CA ILE A 229 -20.43 -7.09 -13.09
C ILE A 229 -21.41 -8.27 -13.12
N THR A 230 -20.99 -9.37 -13.74
CA THR A 230 -21.80 -10.60 -13.82
C THR A 230 -21.85 -11.33 -12.47
N SER A 231 -23.00 -11.95 -12.16
CA SER A 231 -23.14 -12.83 -10.97
C SER A 231 -22.13 -13.98 -11.01
N ALA A 232 -21.93 -14.56 -12.19
CA ALA A 232 -21.02 -15.67 -12.39
C ALA A 232 -19.58 -15.30 -12.03
N TYR A 233 -19.12 -14.10 -12.39
CA TYR A 233 -17.78 -13.61 -12.01
C TYR A 233 -17.62 -13.48 -10.49
N LEU A 234 -18.61 -12.92 -9.80
CA LEU A 234 -18.58 -12.80 -8.32
C LEU A 234 -18.59 -14.17 -7.63
N GLN A 235 -19.31 -15.15 -8.21
CA GLN A 235 -19.35 -16.51 -7.71
C GLN A 235 -18.03 -17.24 -7.93
N ASP A 236 -17.38 -17.03 -9.07
CA ASP A 236 -16.06 -17.59 -9.35
C ASP A 236 -14.99 -17.03 -8.40
N ILE A 237 -15.06 -15.73 -8.08
CA ILE A 237 -14.20 -15.13 -7.05
C ILE A 237 -14.42 -15.82 -5.69
N GLU A 238 -15.68 -15.97 -5.26
CA GLU A 238 -15.99 -16.61 -3.98
C GLU A 238 -15.51 -18.07 -3.94
N ASN A 239 -15.71 -18.80 -5.04
CA ASN A 239 -15.25 -20.19 -5.18
C ASN A 239 -13.73 -20.29 -5.11
N ALA A 240 -13.00 -19.41 -5.81
CA ALA A 240 -11.54 -19.41 -5.82
C ALA A 240 -10.95 -18.99 -4.45
N TYR A 241 -11.60 -18.07 -3.73
CA TYR A 241 -11.25 -17.77 -2.33
C TYR A 241 -11.39 -19.02 -1.46
N LYS A 242 -12.54 -19.70 -1.50
CA LYS A 242 -12.84 -20.85 -0.63
C LYS A 242 -12.02 -22.09 -0.97
N LYS A 243 -11.79 -22.36 -2.26
CA LYS A 243 -11.14 -23.58 -2.74
C LYS A 243 -9.61 -23.52 -2.69
N THR A 244 -9.03 -22.37 -2.97
CA THR A 244 -7.57 -22.25 -3.18
C THR A 244 -6.91 -21.38 -2.12
N PHE A 245 -7.43 -20.17 -1.90
CA PHE A 245 -6.79 -19.18 -1.04
C PHE A 245 -6.87 -19.53 0.46
N LEU A 246 -8.05 -19.85 0.98
CA LEU A 246 -8.21 -20.14 2.41
C LEU A 246 -7.39 -21.38 2.86
N PRO A 247 -7.36 -22.50 2.11
CA PRO A 247 -6.49 -23.62 2.46
C PRO A 247 -5.00 -23.27 2.44
N GLU A 248 -4.53 -22.58 1.39
CA GLU A 248 -3.11 -22.17 1.29
C GLU A 248 -2.70 -21.24 2.43
N MET A 249 -3.57 -20.29 2.80
CA MET A 249 -3.29 -19.36 3.89
C MET A 249 -3.38 -20.04 5.26
N SER A 250 -4.26 -21.02 5.45
CA SER A 250 -4.40 -21.75 6.73
C SER A 250 -3.14 -22.56 7.08
N GLU A 251 -2.38 -23.02 6.07
CA GLU A 251 -1.10 -23.69 6.27
C GLU A 251 0.01 -22.72 6.71
N LYS A 252 -0.02 -21.49 6.19
CA LYS A 252 1.07 -20.50 6.35
C LYS A 252 0.82 -19.53 7.50
N CYS A 253 -0.43 -19.24 7.81
CA CYS A 253 -0.90 -18.13 8.63
C CYS A 253 -2.14 -18.52 9.42
N GLU A 254 -2.54 -17.68 10.36
CA GLU A 254 -3.82 -17.82 11.03
C GLU A 254 -4.91 -17.14 10.21
N VAL A 255 -6.08 -17.79 10.12
CA VAL A 255 -7.20 -17.33 9.29
C VAL A 255 -8.43 -17.21 10.16
N LEU A 256 -9.07 -16.03 10.13
CA LEU A 256 -10.34 -15.77 10.79
C LEU A 256 -11.40 -15.52 9.73
N GLN A 257 -12.47 -16.31 9.78
CA GLN A 257 -13.61 -16.18 8.87
C GLN A 257 -14.80 -15.57 9.61
N TYR A 258 -15.33 -14.48 9.06
CA TYR A 258 -16.49 -13.79 9.62
C TYR A 258 -17.64 -13.75 8.63
N SER A 259 -18.85 -13.90 9.15
CA SER A 259 -20.05 -13.62 8.36
C SER A 259 -20.28 -12.11 8.21
N ALA A 260 -21.01 -11.71 7.18
CA ALA A 260 -21.38 -10.31 6.90
C ALA A 260 -21.92 -9.50 8.10
N ARG A 261 -22.63 -10.15 9.04
CA ARG A 261 -23.19 -9.51 10.25
C ARG A 261 -22.14 -9.34 11.35
N GLU A 262 -21.31 -10.37 11.54
CA GLU A 262 -20.27 -10.37 12.56
C GLU A 262 -19.13 -9.41 12.19
N ALA A 263 -18.84 -9.28 10.90
CA ALA A 263 -17.88 -8.31 10.38
C ALA A 263 -18.26 -6.84 10.65
N GLN A 264 -19.50 -6.55 11.07
CA GLN A 264 -19.89 -5.20 11.51
C GLN A 264 -19.47 -4.93 12.96
N ASP A 265 -19.29 -5.98 13.77
CA ASP A 265 -18.86 -5.85 15.14
C ASP A 265 -17.34 -5.91 15.23
N SER A 266 -16.69 -4.77 15.03
CA SER A 266 -15.24 -4.66 15.13
C SER A 266 -14.70 -4.87 16.55
N LYS A 267 -15.53 -4.94 17.60
CA LYS A 267 -15.03 -5.26 18.96
C LYS A 267 -14.75 -6.75 19.07
N LYS A 268 -15.72 -7.57 18.65
CA LYS A 268 -15.57 -9.03 18.58
C LYS A 268 -14.33 -9.43 17.78
N VAL A 269 -14.14 -8.81 16.60
CA VAL A 269 -12.97 -9.11 15.75
C VAL A 269 -11.65 -8.77 16.45
N VAL A 270 -11.59 -7.66 17.19
CA VAL A 270 -10.38 -7.26 17.91
C VAL A 270 -10.11 -8.19 19.11
N GLU A 271 -11.15 -8.57 19.85
CA GLU A 271 -11.04 -9.56 20.93
C GLU A 271 -10.50 -10.89 20.39
N ASP A 272 -11.06 -11.39 19.28
CA ASP A 272 -10.58 -12.62 18.64
C ASP A 272 -9.10 -12.53 18.23
N ILE A 273 -8.66 -11.37 17.71
CA ILE A 273 -7.25 -11.12 17.34
C ILE A 273 -6.31 -11.15 18.55
N GLU A 274 -6.75 -10.61 19.68
CA GLU A 274 -5.97 -10.56 20.91
C GLU A 274 -5.85 -11.94 21.57
N TYR A 275 -6.93 -12.74 21.55
CA TYR A 275 -6.92 -14.10 22.07
C TYR A 275 -6.15 -15.09 21.20
N LEU A 276 -5.90 -14.75 19.94
CA LEU A 276 -5.25 -15.66 19.00
C LEU A 276 -3.77 -15.84 19.30
N LYS A 277 -3.34 -17.10 19.39
CA LYS A 277 -1.94 -17.48 19.55
C LYS A 277 -1.32 -17.71 18.18
N PHE A 278 -0.26 -16.95 17.90
CA PHE A 278 0.42 -16.97 16.60
C PHE A 278 1.56 -17.98 16.63
N ASP A 279 1.20 -19.25 16.55
CA ASP A 279 2.17 -20.36 16.58
C ASP A 279 2.59 -20.80 15.16
N LYS A 280 1.86 -20.33 14.14
CA LYS A 280 2.07 -20.68 12.74
C LYS A 280 2.90 -19.65 11.98
N GLY A 281 3.55 -20.14 10.93
CA GLY A 281 4.17 -19.33 9.90
C GLY A 281 5.69 -19.15 10.02
N PRO A 282 6.32 -18.63 8.95
CA PRO A 282 7.77 -18.49 8.88
C PRO A 282 8.32 -17.35 9.75
N TRP A 283 7.46 -16.49 10.30
CA TRP A 283 7.85 -15.32 11.12
C TRP A 283 8.65 -15.68 12.37
N LEU A 284 8.27 -16.77 13.04
CA LEU A 284 8.96 -17.22 14.26
C LEU A 284 10.40 -17.71 14.00
N LYS A 285 10.69 -18.12 12.76
CA LYS A 285 12.00 -18.64 12.34
C LYS A 285 12.95 -17.54 11.85
N GLN A 286 12.53 -16.28 11.89
CA GLN A 286 13.30 -15.18 11.30
C GLN A 286 14.39 -14.66 12.24
N ASP A 287 15.63 -14.76 11.79
CA ASP A 287 16.78 -14.16 12.46
C ASP A 287 16.92 -12.67 12.14
N ASN A 288 17.68 -11.97 12.99
CA ASN A 288 18.06 -10.57 12.76
C ASN A 288 18.69 -10.32 11.38
N HIS A 289 19.43 -11.30 10.85
CA HIS A 289 20.07 -11.22 9.55
C HIS A 289 19.06 -11.35 8.40
N THR A 290 18.11 -12.26 8.51
CA THR A 290 17.05 -12.42 7.49
C THR A 290 16.15 -11.20 7.44
N LEU A 291 15.77 -10.66 8.61
CA LEU A 291 15.03 -9.38 8.70
C LEU A 291 15.84 -8.18 8.19
N TYR A 292 17.17 -8.21 8.32
CA TYR A 292 18.04 -7.19 7.74
C TYR A 292 17.99 -7.21 6.22
N HIS A 293 18.12 -8.37 5.58
CA HIS A 293 18.02 -8.50 4.11
C HIS A 293 16.64 -8.15 3.59
N LEU A 294 15.59 -8.64 4.26
CA LEU A 294 14.21 -8.28 3.93
C LEU A 294 14.01 -6.75 4.01
N ARG A 295 14.58 -6.10 5.05
CA ARG A 295 14.51 -4.64 5.20
C ARG A 295 15.26 -3.89 4.10
N LEU A 296 16.39 -4.41 3.62
CA LEU A 296 17.11 -3.81 2.50
C LEU A 296 16.30 -3.90 1.21
N LEU A 297 15.75 -5.08 0.93
CA LEU A 297 14.92 -5.34 -0.25
C LEU A 297 13.70 -4.42 -0.30
N VAL A 298 12.92 -4.34 0.78
CA VAL A 298 11.71 -3.48 0.81
C VAL A 298 12.01 -1.99 0.71
N GLN A 299 13.22 -1.55 1.05
CA GLN A 299 13.63 -0.15 0.89
C GLN A 299 13.98 0.23 -0.54
N ASP A 300 14.29 -0.74 -1.40
CA ASP A 300 14.55 -0.48 -2.81
C ASP A 300 13.34 -0.84 -3.66
N LYS A 301 12.53 0.17 -3.97
CA LYS A 301 11.30 -0.03 -4.75
C LYS A 301 11.58 -0.48 -6.19
N PHE A 302 12.77 -0.21 -6.74
CA PHE A 302 13.13 -0.73 -8.06
C PHE A 302 13.46 -2.22 -7.98
N GLU A 303 14.18 -2.66 -6.94
CA GLU A 303 14.47 -4.08 -6.74
C GLU A 303 13.18 -4.89 -6.51
N VAL A 304 12.26 -4.35 -5.71
CA VAL A 304 10.91 -4.91 -5.47
C VAL A 304 10.14 -5.12 -6.79
N LEU A 305 10.20 -4.13 -7.69
CA LEU A 305 9.46 -4.15 -8.97
C LEU A 305 10.24 -4.79 -10.12
N ASN A 306 11.52 -5.11 -9.94
CA ASN A 306 12.37 -5.61 -11.02
C ASN A 306 11.80 -6.88 -11.66
N TYR A 307 11.24 -7.76 -10.83
CA TYR A 307 10.66 -9.04 -11.26
C TYR A 307 9.20 -8.94 -11.71
N THR A 308 8.56 -7.77 -11.66
CA THR A 308 7.23 -7.59 -12.28
C THR A 308 7.34 -7.31 -13.77
N SER A 309 8.46 -6.76 -14.23
CA SER A 309 8.76 -6.49 -15.64
C SER A 309 9.61 -7.60 -16.27
N ILE A 310 9.09 -8.83 -16.33
CA ILE A 310 9.78 -9.95 -16.97
C ILE A 310 9.76 -9.76 -18.50
N PRO A 311 10.87 -10.03 -19.22
CA PRO A 311 10.95 -9.86 -20.69
C PRO A 311 10.25 -11.00 -21.45
N VAL A 312 8.97 -11.24 -21.15
CA VAL A 312 8.08 -12.16 -21.87
C VAL A 312 7.10 -11.33 -22.69
N PHE A 313 7.15 -11.50 -24.01
CA PHE A 313 6.39 -10.67 -24.93
C PHE A 313 4.98 -11.20 -25.13
N LEU A 314 4.02 -10.60 -24.42
CA LEU A 314 2.59 -10.81 -24.62
C LEU A 314 1.95 -9.60 -25.31
N PRO A 315 1.03 -9.76 -26.26
CA PRO A 315 0.40 -8.64 -26.96
C PRO A 315 -0.40 -7.71 -26.03
N GLU A 316 -0.91 -8.20 -24.90
CA GLU A 316 -1.71 -7.42 -23.96
C GLU A 316 -0.86 -6.47 -23.08
N VAL A 317 0.40 -6.82 -22.81
CA VAL A 317 1.31 -6.07 -21.91
C VAL A 317 2.45 -5.39 -22.65
N THR A 318 2.87 -5.95 -23.79
CA THR A 318 4.00 -5.41 -24.55
C THR A 318 3.63 -4.09 -25.20
N ILE A 319 4.35 -3.03 -24.85
CA ILE A 319 4.19 -1.70 -25.43
C ILE A 319 5.26 -1.50 -26.49
N GLY A 320 4.87 -0.95 -27.65
CA GLY A 320 5.81 -0.64 -28.73
C GLY A 320 6.82 0.43 -28.32
N ALA A 321 8.06 0.31 -28.78
CA ALA A 321 9.16 1.19 -28.40
C ALA A 321 8.86 2.69 -28.62
N HIS A 322 8.24 3.05 -29.75
CA HIS A 322 7.87 4.43 -30.05
C HIS A 322 6.84 5.02 -29.07
N GLN A 323 5.89 4.21 -28.62
CA GLN A 323 4.90 4.66 -27.65
C GLN A 323 5.54 4.85 -26.29
N THR A 324 6.37 3.91 -25.85
CA THR A 324 7.10 4.00 -24.59
C THR A 324 8.01 5.24 -24.55
N ASP A 325 8.75 5.50 -25.63
CA ASP A 325 9.63 6.67 -25.72
C ASP A 325 8.84 7.98 -25.61
N ARG A 326 7.71 8.09 -26.34
CA ARG A 326 6.80 9.24 -26.25
C ARG A 326 6.27 9.44 -24.83
N VAL A 327 5.78 8.38 -24.18
CA VAL A 327 5.23 8.46 -22.81
C VAL A 327 6.33 8.83 -21.81
N LEU A 328 7.54 8.31 -21.97
CA LEU A 328 8.68 8.63 -21.11
C LEU A 328 9.07 10.12 -21.21
N HIS A 329 9.10 10.67 -22.42
CA HIS A 329 9.34 12.09 -22.63
C HIS A 329 8.25 12.95 -21.97
N GLN A 330 6.97 12.63 -22.20
CA GLN A 330 5.85 13.32 -21.58
C GLN A 330 5.88 13.22 -20.03
N PHE A 331 6.23 12.06 -19.49
CA PHE A 331 6.34 11.86 -18.05
C PHE A 331 7.45 12.71 -17.43
N ARG A 332 8.58 12.89 -18.12
CA ARG A 332 9.69 13.76 -17.68
C ARG A 332 9.37 15.25 -17.78
N GLU A 333 8.43 15.63 -18.63
CA GLU A 333 7.93 17.00 -18.72
C GLU A 333 6.98 17.36 -17.56
N LEU A 334 6.47 16.37 -16.82
CA LEU A 334 5.66 16.62 -15.63
C LEU A 334 6.50 17.27 -14.52
N PRO A 335 5.93 18.29 -13.83
CA PRO A 335 6.63 18.96 -12.74
C PRO A 335 6.96 17.95 -11.63
N GLY A 336 8.19 18.03 -11.10
CA GLY A 336 8.66 17.16 -10.01
C GLY A 336 9.08 15.74 -10.41
N ARG A 337 9.02 15.40 -11.70
CA ARG A 337 9.36 14.06 -12.22
C ARG A 337 10.54 14.04 -13.19
N LYS A 338 11.06 15.22 -13.54
CA LYS A 338 12.18 15.37 -14.47
C LYS A 338 13.49 14.85 -13.91
N TYR A 339 13.77 15.15 -12.65
CA TYR A 339 14.98 14.73 -11.94
C TYR A 339 14.64 13.97 -10.65
N SER A 340 15.68 13.42 -10.02
CA SER A 340 15.57 12.75 -8.71
C SER A 340 14.88 13.65 -7.68
N PRO A 341 14.04 13.10 -6.78
CA PRO A 341 13.39 13.88 -5.74
C PRO A 341 14.40 14.73 -4.94
N GLY A 342 14.13 16.02 -4.77
CA GLY A 342 15.01 16.96 -4.07
C GLY A 342 15.94 17.78 -4.98
N TYR A 343 15.90 17.55 -6.30
CA TYR A 343 16.68 18.26 -7.33
C TYR A 343 15.81 18.98 -8.38
N ASN A 344 14.50 19.14 -8.15
CA ASN A 344 13.58 19.76 -9.09
C ASN A 344 13.31 21.24 -8.73
N THR A 345 13.94 22.18 -9.47
CA THR A 345 13.76 23.62 -9.28
C THR A 345 12.30 24.08 -9.39
N GLU A 346 11.55 23.48 -10.30
CA GLU A 346 10.16 23.81 -10.62
C GLU A 346 9.20 23.60 -9.43
N VAL A 347 9.53 22.67 -8.54
CA VAL A 347 8.73 22.35 -7.33
C VAL A 347 9.26 23.10 -6.10
N GLY A 348 10.27 23.96 -6.28
CA GLY A 348 10.85 24.77 -5.22
C GLY A 348 11.96 24.08 -4.41
N ASP A 349 12.61 23.05 -4.97
CA ASP A 349 13.76 22.43 -4.32
C ASP A 349 14.91 23.43 -4.14
N LYS A 350 15.40 23.53 -2.91
CA LYS A 350 16.50 24.42 -2.53
C LYS A 350 17.82 23.66 -2.44
N TRP A 351 18.91 24.40 -2.58
CA TRP A 351 20.29 23.89 -2.41
C TRP A 351 20.68 22.78 -3.37
N ILE A 352 20.13 22.79 -4.58
CA ILE A 352 20.32 21.73 -5.59
C ILE A 352 21.81 21.53 -5.93
N TRP A 353 22.61 22.59 -5.93
CA TRP A 353 24.04 22.54 -6.21
C TRP A 353 24.90 22.05 -5.02
N LEU A 354 24.31 21.89 -3.83
CA LEU A 354 24.98 21.46 -2.59
C LEU A 354 24.45 20.14 -2.03
N LYS A 355 23.55 19.48 -2.76
CA LYS A 355 23.09 18.11 -2.51
C LYS A 355 23.74 17.19 -3.52
#